data_AF-A0A7Y5N8S2-F1
#
_entry.id   AF-A0A7Y5N8S2-F1
#
_cell.length_a   1.000
_cell.length_b   1.000
_cell.length_c   1.000
_cell.angle_alpha   90.00
_cell.angle_beta   90.00
_cell.angle_gamma   90.00
#
_symmetry.space_group_name_H-M   'P 1'
#
loop_
_entity.id
_entity.type
_entity.pdbx_description
1 polymer ?
#
loop_
_entity_poly.entity_id
_entity_poly.type
_entity_poly.pdbx_seq_one_letter_code
_entity_poly.pdbx_strand_id
1 'polypeptide(L)'
;MAHTLWHRGILIGETNFEGDGTGRARGGTRPHLAGVFRPTAHGRRLLPRLCGILSAGADLKDELLRRGLDPDDPPPESIHEVLETTSAGARILDVGRVLSEVELRAPSGAPMRVASMAFMDLAELGALTGRLDCGPTVDHQAVPPRVAEFIVSVTLREPMGPWTRNAPLQ
;
A
#
# COMPACT_ATOMS: atom_id res chain seq x y z
N MET A 1 -13.11 14.81 2.87
CA MET A 1 -13.03 15.10 1.42
C MET A 1 -12.06 14.11 0.80
N ALA A 2 -12.34 13.64 -0.41
CA ALA A 2 -11.58 12.55 -1.03
C ALA A 2 -10.23 13.03 -1.56
N HIS A 3 -9.20 12.22 -1.29
CA HIS A 3 -7.90 12.32 -1.95
C HIS A 3 -7.94 11.48 -3.23
N THR A 4 -7.14 11.86 -4.21
CA THR A 4 -7.09 11.16 -5.51
C THR A 4 -5.71 10.56 -5.73
N LEU A 5 -5.68 9.36 -6.30
CA LEU A 5 -4.46 8.67 -6.69
C LEU A 5 -4.38 8.60 -8.20
N TRP A 6 -3.20 8.91 -8.74
CA TRP A 6 -2.96 9.03 -10.17
C TRP A 6 -1.76 8.18 -10.55
N HIS A 7 -1.81 7.55 -11.71
CA HIS A 7 -0.68 6.81 -12.28
C HIS A 7 -0.41 7.37 -13.68
N ARG A 8 0.78 7.92 -13.90
CA ARG A 8 1.18 8.57 -15.16
C ARG A 8 0.15 9.58 -15.70
N GLY A 9 -0.40 10.41 -14.81
CA GLY A 9 -1.39 11.42 -15.17
C GLY A 9 -2.82 10.91 -15.38
N ILE A 10 -3.10 9.61 -15.14
CA ILE A 10 -4.45 9.03 -15.23
C ILE A 10 -4.97 8.73 -13.82
N LEU A 11 -6.20 9.14 -13.52
CA LEU A 11 -6.86 8.85 -12.23
C LEU A 11 -7.07 7.33 -12.06
N ILE A 12 -6.45 6.77 -11.03
CA ILE A 12 -6.58 5.33 -10.69
C ILE A 12 -7.55 5.07 -9.54
N GLY A 13 -7.87 6.07 -8.73
CA GLY A 13 -8.90 5.93 -7.73
C GLY A 13 -8.89 7.02 -6.68
N GLU A 14 -9.76 6.85 -5.70
CA GLU A 14 -10.00 7.82 -4.65
C GLU A 14 -9.93 7.15 -3.29
N THR A 15 -9.54 7.92 -2.27
CA THR A 15 -9.55 7.45 -0.89
C THR A 15 -10.00 8.55 0.05
N ASN A 16 -10.76 8.15 1.05
CA ASN A 16 -11.02 8.99 2.22
C ASN A 16 -10.12 8.45 3.32
N PHE A 17 -9.02 9.15 3.58
CA PHE A 17 -8.12 8.77 4.67
C PHE A 17 -8.78 8.98 6.02
N GLU A 18 -8.69 7.97 6.87
CA GLU A 18 -8.97 8.03 8.29
C GLU A 18 -7.65 8.34 9.00
N GLY A 19 -7.58 9.47 9.68
CA GLY A 19 -6.37 9.94 10.33
C GLY A 19 -6.46 11.40 10.73
N ASP A 20 -6.06 11.68 11.97
CA ASP A 20 -6.05 13.01 12.53
C ASP A 20 -4.99 13.85 11.82
N GLY A 21 -5.38 14.62 10.81
CA GLY A 21 -4.58 15.76 10.30
C GLY A 21 -4.23 16.79 11.39
N THR A 22 -4.66 16.56 12.63
CA THR A 22 -4.48 17.37 13.84
C THR A 22 -3.61 16.69 14.91
N GLY A 23 -3.23 15.42 14.73
CA GLY A 23 -2.30 14.76 15.64
C GLY A 23 -0.91 15.34 15.44
N ARG A 24 -0.52 16.32 16.27
CA ARG A 24 0.89 16.72 16.41
C ARG A 24 1.71 15.42 16.44
N ALA A 25 2.59 15.22 15.46
CA ALA A 25 3.59 14.18 15.48
C ALA A 25 4.31 14.25 16.84
N ARG A 26 3.87 13.44 17.81
CA ARG A 26 4.53 13.35 19.11
C ARG A 26 5.82 12.59 18.83
N GLY A 27 6.92 13.32 18.72
CA GLY A 27 8.26 12.73 18.63
C GLY A 27 8.80 12.48 17.22
N GLY A 28 8.62 13.43 16.28
CA GLY A 28 9.34 13.38 14.98
C GLY A 28 8.84 12.31 14.00
N THR A 29 7.75 11.61 14.31
CA THR A 29 7.13 10.61 13.45
C THR A 29 6.45 11.26 12.25
N ARG A 30 6.75 10.76 11.05
CA ARG A 30 6.10 11.19 9.80
C ARG A 30 4.59 10.90 9.86
N PRO A 31 3.72 11.76 9.30
CA PRO A 31 2.29 11.49 9.29
C PRO A 31 1.98 10.22 8.49
N HIS A 32 1.19 9.34 9.08
CA HIS A 32 0.67 8.13 8.45
C HIS A 32 -0.84 8.26 8.25
N LEU A 33 -1.31 7.91 7.06
CA LEU A 33 -2.73 7.94 6.69
C LEU A 33 -3.11 6.60 6.07
N ALA A 34 -4.29 6.09 6.40
CA ALA A 34 -4.84 4.88 5.77
C ALA A 34 -6.32 5.09 5.46
N GLY A 35 -6.81 4.48 4.39
CA GLY A 35 -8.20 4.65 3.98
C GLY A 35 -8.64 3.66 2.91
N VAL A 36 -9.96 3.56 2.76
CA VAL A 36 -10.58 2.72 1.74
C VAL A 36 -10.27 3.26 0.35
N PHE A 37 -9.57 2.46 -0.45
CA PHE A 37 -9.27 2.77 -1.83
C PHE A 37 -10.42 2.34 -2.74
N ARG A 38 -10.96 3.31 -3.49
CA ARG A 38 -12.04 3.13 -4.46
C ARG A 38 -11.45 3.27 -5.86
N PRO A 39 -11.06 2.17 -6.52
CA PRO A 39 -10.38 2.22 -7.80
C PRO A 39 -11.33 2.62 -8.94
N THR A 40 -10.82 3.36 -9.92
CA THR A 40 -11.47 3.50 -11.23
C THR A 40 -11.36 2.21 -12.03
N ALA A 41 -12.02 2.12 -13.19
CA ALA A 41 -11.85 0.98 -14.09
C ALA A 41 -10.37 0.82 -14.54
N HIS A 42 -9.63 1.93 -14.69
CA HIS A 42 -8.20 1.87 -14.97
C HIS A 42 -7.41 1.38 -13.75
N GLY A 43 -7.69 1.91 -12.57
CA GLY A 43 -7.07 1.47 -11.32
C GLY A 43 -7.27 -0.02 -11.05
N ARG A 44 -8.47 -0.56 -11.31
CA ARG A 44 -8.76 -1.99 -11.16
C ARG A 44 -7.84 -2.88 -11.99
N ARG A 45 -7.44 -2.43 -13.19
CA ARG A 45 -6.48 -3.15 -14.03
C ARG A 45 -5.04 -3.11 -13.50
N LEU A 46 -4.71 -2.10 -12.69
CA LEU A 46 -3.39 -1.95 -12.07
C LEU A 46 -3.27 -2.66 -10.73
N LEU A 47 -4.39 -2.94 -10.03
CA LEU A 47 -4.40 -3.54 -8.70
C LEU A 47 -3.54 -4.81 -8.54
N PRO A 48 -3.54 -5.78 -9.48
CA PRO A 48 -2.66 -6.96 -9.34
C PRO A 48 -1.17 -6.62 -9.24
N ARG A 49 -0.77 -5.47 -9.81
CA ARG A 49 0.59 -4.92 -9.79
C ARG A 49 0.81 -3.90 -8.66
N LEU A 50 -0.23 -3.55 -7.91
CA LEU A 50 -0.16 -2.63 -6.75
C LEU A 50 -0.28 -3.36 -5.41
N CYS A 51 -1.12 -4.40 -5.32
CA CYS A 51 -1.49 -5.08 -4.08
C CYS A 51 -0.61 -6.29 -3.71
N GLY A 52 0.29 -6.73 -4.60
CA GLY A 52 0.98 -8.02 -4.45
C GLY A 52 2.23 -8.05 -3.55
N ILE A 53 2.60 -6.95 -2.90
CA ILE A 53 3.90 -6.85 -2.22
C ILE A 53 4.04 -7.81 -1.04
N LEU A 54 2.96 -8.04 -0.28
CA LEU A 54 2.98 -8.90 0.91
C LEU A 54 3.13 -10.37 0.52
N SER A 55 2.33 -10.84 -0.44
CA SER A 55 2.43 -12.20 -0.96
C SER A 55 3.77 -12.44 -1.64
N ALA A 56 4.26 -11.48 -2.44
CA ALA A 56 5.57 -11.57 -3.06
C ALA A 56 6.72 -11.60 -2.03
N GLY A 57 6.60 -10.85 -0.94
CA GLY A 57 7.54 -10.89 0.18
C GLY A 57 7.54 -12.24 0.90
N ALA A 58 6.37 -12.84 1.09
CA ALA A 58 6.28 -14.19 1.66
C ALA A 58 6.85 -15.25 0.72
N ASP A 59 6.58 -15.16 -0.59
CA ASP A 59 7.17 -16.07 -1.59
C ASP A 59 8.70 -15.90 -1.68
N LEU A 60 9.21 -14.67 -1.52
CA LEU A 60 10.64 -14.38 -1.43
C LEU A 60 11.28 -15.02 -0.20
N LYS A 61 10.59 -14.96 0.95
CA LYS A 61 11.03 -15.62 2.18
C LYS A 61 11.16 -17.13 1.97
N ASP A 62 10.18 -17.77 1.35
CA ASP A 62 10.21 -19.20 1.04
C ASP A 62 11.35 -19.56 0.08
N GLU A 63 11.66 -18.68 -0.87
CA GLU A 63 12.80 -18.82 -1.78
C GLU A 63 14.15 -18.76 -1.06
N LEU A 64 14.33 -17.81 -0.15
CA LEU A 64 15.54 -17.70 0.68
C LEU A 64 15.74 -18.95 1.53
N LEU A 65 14.68 -19.42 2.20
CA LEU A 65 14.71 -20.65 3.00
C LEU A 65 15.09 -21.88 2.16
N ARG A 66 14.53 -22.01 0.95
CA ARG A 66 14.84 -23.14 0.06
C ARG A 66 16.31 -23.14 -0.40
N ARG A 67 16.93 -21.97 -0.47
CA ARG A 67 18.36 -21.80 -0.77
C ARG A 67 19.26 -21.96 0.47
N GLY A 68 18.67 -22.24 1.64
CA GLY A 68 19.41 -22.38 2.90
C GLY A 68 19.92 -21.06 3.47
N LEU A 69 19.30 -19.94 3.08
CA LEU A 69 19.64 -18.60 3.57
C LEU A 69 18.74 -18.23 4.75
N ASP A 70 19.29 -17.45 5.68
CA ASP A 70 18.50 -16.80 6.73
C ASP A 70 17.64 -15.68 6.09
N PRO A 71 16.30 -15.76 6.16
CA PRO A 71 15.43 -14.74 5.59
C PRO A 71 15.43 -13.42 6.38
N ASP A 72 15.86 -13.42 7.64
CA ASP A 72 15.88 -12.22 8.47
C ASP A 72 17.19 -11.44 8.33
N ASP A 73 18.27 -12.11 7.89
CA ASP A 73 19.57 -11.50 7.57
C ASP A 73 20.25 -12.12 6.33
N PRO A 74 19.63 -12.04 5.13
CA PRO A 74 20.23 -12.60 3.93
C PRO A 74 21.40 -11.71 3.43
N PRO A 75 22.50 -12.30 2.94
CA PRO A 75 23.59 -11.53 2.35
C PRO A 75 23.09 -10.64 1.19
N PRO A 76 23.54 -9.37 1.08
CA PRO A 76 23.02 -8.45 0.06
C PRO A 76 23.10 -8.96 -1.39
N GLU A 77 24.19 -9.64 -1.74
CA GLU A 77 24.38 -10.24 -3.06
C GLU A 77 23.36 -11.34 -3.34
N SER A 78 23.02 -12.14 -2.33
CA SER A 78 22.01 -13.19 -2.44
C SER A 78 20.60 -12.60 -2.59
N ILE A 79 20.29 -11.48 -1.92
CA ILE A 79 19.02 -10.78 -2.14
C ILE A 79 18.94 -10.30 -3.58
N HIS A 80 20.00 -9.67 -4.10
CA HIS A 80 20.03 -9.15 -5.47
C HIS A 80 19.80 -10.27 -6.48
N GLU A 81 20.53 -11.38 -6.34
CA GLU A 81 20.37 -12.55 -7.19
C GLU A 81 18.93 -13.09 -7.15
N VAL A 82 18.34 -13.24 -5.96
CA VAL A 82 16.98 -13.75 -5.82
C VAL A 82 15.97 -12.79 -6.45
N LEU A 83 16.15 -11.48 -6.29
CA LEU A 83 15.28 -10.47 -6.89
C LEU A 83 15.29 -10.53 -8.43
N GLU A 84 16.46 -10.79 -9.03
CA GLU A 84 16.63 -10.82 -10.49
C GLU A 84 16.27 -12.17 -11.14
N THR A 85 16.44 -13.28 -10.41
CA THR A 85 16.35 -14.63 -11.00
C THR A 85 15.06 -15.36 -10.70
N THR A 86 14.20 -14.83 -9.82
CA THR A 86 13.00 -15.55 -9.35
C THR A 86 11.70 -14.82 -9.69
N SER A 87 10.61 -15.57 -9.78
CA SER A 87 9.28 -15.00 -10.01
C SER A 87 8.81 -14.10 -8.86
N ALA A 88 9.14 -14.46 -7.61
CA ALA A 88 8.87 -13.65 -6.43
C ALA A 88 9.63 -12.31 -6.50
N GLY A 89 10.91 -12.36 -6.85
CA GLY A 89 11.74 -11.20 -7.09
C GLY A 89 11.21 -10.28 -8.18
N ALA A 90 10.91 -10.84 -9.35
CA ALA A 90 10.31 -10.10 -10.47
C ALA A 90 8.98 -9.43 -10.08
N ARG A 91 8.16 -10.07 -9.24
CA ARG A 91 6.90 -9.50 -8.74
C ARG A 91 7.15 -8.32 -7.80
N ILE A 92 8.12 -8.40 -6.88
CA ILE A 92 8.51 -7.28 -6.00
C ILE A 92 8.97 -6.08 -6.84
N LEU A 93 9.86 -6.32 -7.81
CA LEU A 93 10.37 -5.27 -8.69
C LEU A 93 9.26 -4.63 -9.53
N ASP A 94 8.32 -5.43 -10.04
CA ASP A 94 7.18 -4.90 -10.80
C ASP A 94 6.28 -4.00 -9.94
N VAL A 95 5.96 -4.45 -8.71
CA VAL A 95 5.17 -3.66 -7.77
C VAL A 95 5.87 -2.35 -7.42
N GLY A 96 7.17 -2.41 -7.10
CA GLY A 96 7.97 -1.22 -6.82
C GLY A 96 8.01 -0.23 -7.98
N ARG A 97 8.14 -0.74 -9.22
CA ARG A 97 8.10 0.09 -10.43
C ARG A 97 6.77 0.81 -10.57
N VAL A 98 5.65 0.09 -10.52
CA VAL A 98 4.32 0.70 -10.68
C VAL A 98 4.03 1.69 -9.55
N LEU A 99 4.38 1.36 -8.29
CA LEU A 99 4.20 2.25 -7.15
C LEU A 99 4.98 3.57 -7.30
N SER A 100 6.19 3.53 -7.86
CA SER A 100 7.00 4.74 -8.07
C SER A 100 6.38 5.72 -9.07
N GLU A 101 5.41 5.27 -9.86
CA GLU A 101 4.68 6.06 -10.85
C GLU A 101 3.32 6.56 -10.32
N VAL A 102 3.00 6.28 -9.05
CA VAL A 102 1.77 6.72 -8.41
C VAL A 102 1.96 8.05 -7.68
N GLU A 103 1.09 9.01 -7.98
CA GLU A 103 0.98 10.29 -7.31
C GLU A 103 -0.23 10.31 -6.39
N LEU A 104 -0.04 10.83 -5.17
CA LEU A 104 -1.14 11.21 -4.29
C LEU A 104 -1.45 12.69 -4.45
N ARG A 105 -2.72 13.05 -4.61
CA ARG A 105 -3.19 14.44 -4.64
C ARG A 105 -4.24 14.67 -3.56
N ALA A 106 -4.13 15.82 -2.93
CA ALA A 106 -5.07 16.27 -1.93
C ALA A 106 -6.43 16.64 -2.57
N PRO A 107 -7.48 16.90 -1.77
CA PRO A 107 -8.79 17.29 -2.31
C PRO A 107 -8.76 18.57 -3.16
N SER A 108 -7.80 19.47 -2.94
CA SER A 108 -7.59 20.65 -3.77
C SER A 108 -6.96 20.34 -5.15
N GLY A 109 -6.57 19.09 -5.40
CA GLY A 109 -5.80 18.68 -6.59
C GLY A 109 -4.29 18.88 -6.45
N ALA A 110 -3.80 19.49 -5.37
CA ALA A 110 -2.37 19.69 -5.14
C ALA A 110 -1.64 18.36 -4.90
N PRO A 111 -0.46 18.13 -5.51
CA PRO A 111 0.33 16.93 -5.28
C PRO A 111 0.88 16.87 -3.85
N MET A 112 0.93 15.68 -3.27
CA MET A 112 1.44 15.42 -1.92
C MET A 112 2.75 14.66 -1.97
N ARG A 113 3.70 15.03 -1.11
CA ARG A 113 5.01 14.34 -1.03
C ARG A 113 4.89 13.09 -0.17
N VAL A 114 4.89 11.93 -0.81
CA VAL A 114 4.80 10.62 -0.17
C VAL A 114 6.20 10.05 0.07
N ALA A 115 6.42 9.52 1.27
CA ALA A 115 7.64 8.80 1.65
C ALA A 115 7.52 7.31 1.31
N SER A 116 6.35 6.72 1.58
CA SER A 116 6.00 5.34 1.21
C SER A 116 4.51 5.22 0.98
N MET A 117 4.12 4.29 0.11
CA MET A 117 2.74 3.98 -0.24
C MET A 117 2.58 2.47 -0.37
N ALA A 118 1.48 1.94 0.14
CA ALA A 118 1.11 0.54 -0.01
C ALA A 118 -0.38 0.43 -0.37
N PHE A 119 -0.68 -0.47 -1.30
CA PHE A 119 -2.04 -0.91 -1.58
C PHE A 119 -2.20 -2.33 -1.07
N MET A 120 -3.37 -2.63 -0.53
CA MET A 120 -3.69 -3.94 0.03
C MET A 120 -5.04 -4.37 -0.52
N ASP A 121 -5.08 -5.58 -1.08
CA ASP A 121 -6.31 -6.32 -1.36
C ASP A 121 -6.65 -7.12 -0.11
N LEU A 122 -7.85 -6.92 0.45
CA LEU A 122 -8.25 -7.61 1.67
C LEU A 122 -8.47 -9.12 1.46
N ALA A 123 -8.85 -9.54 0.25
CA ALA A 123 -8.96 -10.96 -0.07
C ALA A 123 -7.58 -11.61 -0.16
N GLU A 124 -6.60 -10.92 -0.78
CA GLU A 124 -5.21 -11.37 -0.82
C GLU A 124 -4.61 -11.45 0.59
N LEU A 125 -4.85 -10.44 1.42
CA LEU A 125 -4.39 -10.42 2.80
C LEU A 125 -4.99 -11.58 3.61
N GLY A 126 -6.29 -11.84 3.47
CA GLY A 126 -6.95 -12.97 4.13
C GLY A 126 -6.43 -14.34 3.67
N ALA A 127 -6.11 -14.49 2.38
CA ALA A 127 -5.46 -15.70 1.87
C ALA A 127 -4.04 -15.88 2.45
N LEU A 128 -3.28 -14.79 2.57
CA LEU A 128 -1.93 -14.82 3.11
C LEU A 128 -1.89 -15.14 4.61
N THR A 129 -2.80 -14.56 5.41
CA THR A 129 -2.88 -14.87 6.85
C THR A 129 -3.22 -16.33 7.10
N GLY A 130 -4.10 -16.92 6.29
CA GLY A 130 -4.40 -18.35 6.34
C GLY A 130 -3.19 -19.23 5.96
N ARG A 131 -2.35 -18.79 5.01
CA ARG A 131 -1.13 -19.51 4.62
C ARG A 131 -0.04 -19.47 5.69
N LEU A 132 0.06 -18.36 6.41
CA LEU A 132 1.10 -18.11 7.41
C LEU A 132 0.73 -18.59 8.83
N ASP A 133 -0.44 -19.20 8.99
CA ASP A 133 -0.97 -19.68 10.29
C ASP A 133 -0.95 -18.59 11.38
N CYS A 134 -1.28 -17.36 11.00
CA CYS A 134 -1.25 -16.18 11.88
C CYS A 134 -2.45 -16.17 12.86
N GLY A 135 -2.49 -17.11 13.81
CA GLY A 135 -3.44 -17.09 14.94
C GLY A 135 -4.92 -17.19 14.55
N PRO A 136 -5.88 -16.91 15.46
CA PRO A 136 -7.29 -17.06 15.16
C PRO A 136 -7.67 -16.14 14.00
N THR A 137 -7.92 -16.78 12.86
CA THR A 137 -8.40 -16.15 11.64
C THR A 137 -9.67 -15.37 11.96
N VAL A 138 -9.63 -14.05 11.76
CA VAL A 138 -10.86 -13.27 11.64
C VAL A 138 -11.69 -13.96 10.56
N ASP A 139 -12.94 -14.31 10.88
CA ASP A 139 -13.84 -14.92 9.91
C ASP A 139 -14.16 -13.88 8.82
N HIS A 140 -13.35 -13.89 7.76
CA HIS A 140 -13.49 -13.02 6.61
C HIS A 140 -14.79 -13.32 5.83
N GLN A 141 -15.47 -14.43 6.07
CA GLN A 141 -16.80 -14.73 5.49
C GLN A 141 -17.96 -14.14 6.30
N ALA A 142 -17.77 -13.86 7.60
CA ALA A 142 -18.73 -13.10 8.41
C ALA A 142 -18.73 -11.59 8.12
N VAL A 143 -17.82 -11.14 7.25
CA VAL A 143 -17.65 -9.75 6.87
C VAL A 143 -18.68 -9.38 5.80
N PRO A 144 -19.56 -8.37 6.02
CA PRO A 144 -20.63 -8.04 5.08
C PRO A 144 -20.11 -7.70 3.67
N PRO A 145 -20.86 -7.96 2.59
CA PRO A 145 -20.47 -7.67 1.20
C PRO A 145 -20.28 -6.18 0.86
N ARG A 146 -20.39 -5.28 1.85
CA ARG A 146 -20.10 -3.85 1.73
C ARG A 146 -18.70 -3.47 2.22
N VAL A 147 -17.86 -4.43 2.58
CA VAL A 147 -16.51 -4.14 3.08
C VAL A 147 -15.59 -3.71 1.95
N ALA A 148 -14.72 -2.76 2.29
CA ALA A 148 -13.71 -2.22 1.40
C ALA A 148 -12.89 -3.34 0.76
N GLU A 149 -12.93 -3.44 -0.56
CA GLU A 149 -12.12 -4.43 -1.29
C GLU A 149 -10.62 -4.12 -1.18
N PHE A 150 -10.28 -2.82 -1.14
CA PHE A 150 -8.90 -2.35 -1.16
C PHE A 150 -8.65 -1.26 -0.11
N ILE A 151 -7.48 -1.32 0.51
CA ILE A 151 -6.96 -0.29 1.40
C ILE A 151 -5.73 0.33 0.76
N VAL A 152 -5.57 1.64 0.94
CA VAL A 152 -4.31 2.34 0.67
C VAL A 152 -3.79 2.96 1.96
N SER A 153 -2.50 2.73 2.23
CA SER A 153 -1.75 3.34 3.33
C SER A 153 -0.63 4.20 2.74
N VAL A 154 -0.41 5.37 3.33
CA VAL A 154 0.65 6.30 2.92
C VAL A 154 1.36 6.88 4.14
N THR A 155 2.67 7.03 4.01
CA THR A 155 3.47 7.86 4.92
C THR A 155 3.89 9.11 4.19
N LEU A 156 3.64 10.29 4.75
CA LEU A 156 4.00 11.56 4.13
C LEU A 156 5.44 11.96 4.49
N ARG A 157 6.15 12.62 3.57
CA ARG A 157 7.50 13.16 3.85
C ARG A 157 7.46 14.34 4.81
N GLU A 158 6.40 15.14 4.74
CA GLU A 158 6.22 16.36 5.50
C GLU A 158 4.87 16.33 6.21
N PRO A 159 4.74 16.94 7.40
CA PRO A 159 3.45 17.18 8.03
C PRO A 159 2.51 17.87 7.05
N MET A 160 1.25 17.43 7.01
CA MET A 160 0.24 18.23 6.36
C MET A 160 0.22 19.60 7.06
N GLY A 161 0.54 20.68 6.33
CA GLY A 161 0.31 22.03 6.83
C GLY A 161 -1.15 22.19 7.26
N PRO A 162 -1.51 23.24 8.02
CA PRO A 162 -2.88 23.45 8.46
C PRO A 162 -3.79 23.58 7.23
N TRP A 163 -4.46 22.50 6.85
CA TRP A 163 -5.58 22.52 5.94
C TRP A 163 -6.69 23.27 6.67
N THR A 164 -6.80 24.56 6.43
CA THR A 164 -7.90 25.37 6.95
C THR A 164 -9.21 24.73 6.51
N ARG A 165 -9.97 24.21 7.49
CA ARG A 165 -11.42 24.08 7.40
C ARG A 165 -12.04 25.48 7.28
N ASN A 166 -11.90 26.14 6.15
CA ASN A 166 -12.60 27.38 5.82
C ASN A 166 -13.13 27.20 4.40
N ALA A 167 -14.40 27.41 4.04
CA ALA A 167 -15.66 27.67 4.75
C ALA A 167 -16.76 27.43 3.66
N PRO A 168 -18.08 27.51 3.94
CA PRO A 168 -19.11 27.17 2.97
C PRO A 168 -19.13 28.18 1.82
N LEU A 169 -19.45 27.71 0.62
CA LEU A 169 -19.86 28.57 -0.50
C LEU A 169 -21.13 29.32 -0.09
N GLN A 170 -21.05 30.65 -0.02
CA GLN A 170 -22.21 31.54 -0.18
C GLN A 170 -22.32 31.90 -1.66
#